data_AF-A0A848LF87-F1
#
_entry.id   AF-A0A848LF87-F1
#
_cell.length_a   1.000
_cell.length_b   1.000
_cell.length_c   1.000
_cell.angle_alpha   90.00
_cell.angle_beta   90.00
_cell.angle_gamma   90.00
#
_symmetry.space_group_name_H-M   'P 1'
#
loop_
_entity.id
_entity.type
_entity.pdbx_description
1 polymer ?
#
loop_
_entity_poly.entity_id
_entity_poly.type
_entity_poly.pdbx_seq_one_letter_code
_entity_poly.pdbx_strand_id
1 'polypeptide(L)'
;MRLISLVPLLCGLAVVAQAGLNRRFAGQSGLFGAVLMNMVVATVATFVVYGLARAVPALMPDAASAQGRFFEGLTVWHLLPGLCGVVIVLGMPAAVGRLGAVQSVLLLMAAQLVTSLVWDAMVEGRPATLARVLGSAVAFVGAAIAVWKG
;
A
#
# COMPACT_ATOMS: atom_id res chain seq x y z
N MET A 1 -17.34 11.71 5.71
CA MET A 1 -17.28 10.85 4.50
C MET A 1 -16.41 11.42 3.38
N ARG A 2 -16.51 12.71 3.01
CA ARG A 2 -15.74 13.30 1.87
C ARG A 2 -14.21 13.28 2.00
N LEU A 3 -13.65 13.22 3.22
CA LEU A 3 -12.19 13.18 3.43
C LEU A 3 -11.59 11.77 3.38
N ILE A 4 -12.37 10.72 3.66
CA ILE A 4 -11.87 9.34 3.67
C ILE A 4 -11.49 8.88 2.26
N SER A 5 -12.18 9.37 1.23
CA SER A 5 -11.82 9.13 -0.17
C SER A 5 -10.48 9.75 -0.59
N LEU A 6 -9.91 10.67 0.20
CA LEU A 6 -8.56 11.18 -0.04
C LEU A 6 -7.48 10.24 0.47
N VAL A 7 -7.79 9.34 1.41
CA VAL A 7 -6.80 8.42 1.99
C VAL A 7 -6.20 7.50 0.93
N PRO A 8 -6.98 6.81 0.06
CA PRO A 8 -6.40 6.01 -1.02
C PRO A 8 -5.52 6.82 -1.98
N LEU A 9 -5.88 8.07 -2.25
CA LEU A 9 -5.10 8.96 -3.10
C LEU A 9 -3.74 9.28 -2.46
N LEU A 10 -3.73 9.63 -1.17
CA LEU A 10 -2.49 9.89 -0.41
C LEU A 10 -1.62 8.64 -0.31
N CYS A 11 -2.23 7.47 -0.09
CA CYS A 11 -1.52 6.19 -0.11
C CYS A 11 -0.88 5.93 -1.48
N GLY A 12 -1.60 6.19 -2.58
CA GLY A 12 -1.07 6.10 -3.94
C GLY A 12 0.16 6.99 -4.13
N LEU A 13 0.07 8.27 -3.76
CA LEU A 13 1.19 9.21 -3.82
C LEU A 13 2.39 8.74 -2.97
N ALA A 14 2.12 8.26 -1.76
CA ALA A 14 3.15 7.74 -0.86
C ALA A 14 3.89 6.54 -1.47
N VAL A 15 3.18 5.60 -2.12
CA VAL A 15 3.83 4.44 -2.77
C VAL A 15 4.79 4.89 -3.88
N VAL A 16 4.37 5.85 -4.72
CA VAL A 16 5.23 6.38 -5.80
C VAL A 16 6.46 7.08 -5.23
N ALA A 17 6.26 7.99 -4.26
CA ALA A 17 7.34 8.75 -3.63
C ALA A 17 8.33 7.81 -2.93
N GLN A 18 7.82 6.85 -2.15
CA GLN A 18 8.62 5.83 -1.48
C GLN A 18 9.43 5.00 -2.48
N ALA A 19 8.82 4.55 -3.58
CA ALA A 19 9.53 3.77 -4.59
C ALA A 19 10.69 4.56 -5.22
N GLY A 20 10.47 5.83 -5.54
CA GLY A 20 11.50 6.72 -6.10
C GLY A 20 12.63 7.05 -5.13
N LEU A 21 12.29 7.41 -3.88
CA LEU A 21 13.28 7.70 -2.83
C LEU A 21 14.10 6.46 -2.48
N ASN A 22 13.46 5.30 -2.34
CA ASN A 22 14.14 4.05 -2.05
C ASN A 22 15.03 3.60 -3.20
N ARG A 23 14.65 3.86 -4.47
CA ARG A 23 15.54 3.61 -5.60
C ARG A 23 16.81 4.43 -5.47
N ARG A 24 16.71 5.73 -5.15
CA ARG A 24 17.88 6.60 -4.96
C ARG A 24 18.76 6.11 -3.82
N PHE A 25 18.15 5.75 -2.70
CA PHE A 25 18.89 5.25 -1.54
C PHE A 25 19.54 3.88 -1.81
N ALA A 26 18.85 3.00 -2.53
CA ALA A 26 19.39 1.71 -2.98
C ALA A 26 20.62 1.87 -3.89
N GLY A 27 20.73 2.97 -4.63
CA GLY A 27 21.92 3.31 -5.42
C GLY A 27 23.16 3.62 -4.57
N GLN A 28 23.00 3.98 -3.29
CA GLN A 28 24.09 4.33 -2.38
C GLN A 28 24.42 3.19 -1.40
N SER A 29 23.39 2.55 -0.84
CA SER A 29 23.53 1.58 0.26
C SER A 29 23.14 0.15 -0.13
N GLY A 30 22.83 -0.08 -1.41
CA GLY A 30 22.26 -1.34 -1.91
C GLY A 30 20.77 -1.48 -1.58
N LEU A 31 20.07 -2.32 -2.36
CA LEU A 31 18.62 -2.50 -2.24
C LEU A 31 18.21 -3.04 -0.87
N PHE A 32 18.87 -4.08 -0.36
CA PHE A 32 18.52 -4.68 0.93
C PHE A 32 18.80 -3.73 2.11
N GLY A 33 19.87 -2.93 2.06
CA GLY A 33 20.14 -1.90 3.05
C GLY A 33 19.05 -0.82 3.06
N ALA A 34 18.61 -0.39 1.87
CA ALA A 34 17.51 0.55 1.73
C ALA A 34 16.18 0.00 2.28
N VAL A 35 15.88 -1.28 2.03
CA VAL A 35 14.68 -1.95 2.56
C VAL A 35 14.74 -2.05 4.08
N LEU A 36 15.87 -2.51 4.64
CA LEU A 36 16.04 -2.64 6.09
C LEU A 36 15.83 -1.30 6.80
N MET A 37 16.46 -0.23 6.30
CA MET A 37 16.30 1.11 6.88
C MET A 37 14.83 1.58 6.83
N ASN A 38 14.13 1.37 5.72
CA ASN A 38 12.71 1.70 5.63
C ASN A 38 11.86 0.91 6.62
N MET A 39 12.14 -0.37 6.82
CA MET A 39 11.42 -1.19 7.80
C MET A 39 11.65 -0.69 9.21
N VAL A 40 12.87 -0.27 9.54
CA VAL A 40 13.18 0.35 10.84
C VAL A 40 12.39 1.64 11.02
N VAL A 41 12.42 2.55 10.04
CA VAL A 41 11.69 3.83 10.10
C VAL A 41 10.18 3.60 10.20
N ALA A 42 9.62 2.68 9.40
CA ALA A 42 8.20 2.34 9.44
C ALA A 42 7.80 1.74 10.80
N THR A 43 8.65 0.90 11.39
CA THR A 43 8.43 0.31 12.72
C THR A 43 8.38 1.40 13.78
N VAL A 44 9.38 2.30 13.80
CA VAL A 44 9.44 3.43 14.75
C VAL A 44 8.22 4.34 14.58
N ALA A 45 7.88 4.73 13.35
CA ALA A 45 6.71 5.56 13.07
C ALA A 45 5.40 4.90 13.54
N THR A 46 5.25 3.59 13.34
CA THR A 46 4.08 2.82 13.80
C THR A 46 3.98 2.82 15.33
N PHE A 47 5.09 2.63 16.05
CA PHE A 47 5.10 2.73 17.51
C PHE A 47 4.72 4.12 18.02
N VAL A 48 5.18 5.19 17.34
CA VAL A 48 4.80 6.57 17.68
C VAL A 48 3.30 6.78 17.47
N VAL A 49 2.74 6.38 16.32
CA VAL A 49 1.31 6.50 16.04
C VAL A 49 0.49 5.70 17.06
N TYR A 50 0.90 4.47 17.37
CA TYR A 50 0.25 3.65 18.39
C TYR A 50 0.29 4.31 19.78
N GLY A 51 1.45 4.85 20.18
CA GLY A 51 1.60 5.55 21.46
C GLY A 51 0.74 6.81 21.55
N LEU A 52 0.68 7.61 20.49
CA LEU A 52 -0.16 8.81 20.41
C LEU A 52 -1.65 8.47 20.46
N ALA A 53 -2.09 7.44 19.74
CA ALA A 53 -3.47 6.96 19.77
C ALA A 53 -3.89 6.51 21.18
N ARG A 54 -2.95 5.96 21.95
CA ARG A 54 -3.18 5.56 23.36
C ARG A 54 -3.13 6.73 24.33
N ALA A 55 -2.27 7.71 24.09
CA ALA A 55 -2.11 8.88 24.96
C ALA A 55 -3.21 9.93 24.78
N VAL A 56 -3.76 10.06 23.57
CA VAL A 56 -4.81 11.05 23.25
C VAL A 56 -5.98 10.36 22.52
N PRO A 57 -6.86 9.65 23.27
CA PRO A 57 -8.02 8.95 22.70
C PRO A 57 -8.95 9.83 21.86
N ALA A 58 -9.00 11.13 22.16
CA ALA A 58 -9.81 12.11 21.44
C ALA A 58 -9.37 12.29 19.97
N LEU A 59 -8.10 12.04 19.63
CA LEU A 59 -7.62 12.12 18.25
C LEU A 59 -8.03 10.91 17.41
N MET A 60 -8.23 9.75 18.04
CA MET A 60 -8.61 8.50 17.37
C MET A 60 -9.62 7.71 18.22
N PRO A 61 -10.90 8.13 18.24
CA PRO A 61 -11.94 7.51 19.07
C PRO A 61 -12.10 6.02 18.79
N ASP A 62 -11.93 5.61 17.53
CA ASP A 62 -12.01 4.21 17.10
C ASP A 62 -10.82 3.37 17.58
N ALA A 63 -9.67 3.99 17.84
CA ALA A 63 -8.51 3.30 18.43
C ALA A 63 -8.65 3.13 19.95
N ALA A 64 -9.47 3.98 20.59
CA ALA A 64 -9.72 3.93 22.03
C ALA A 64 -10.56 2.72 22.45
N SER A 65 -11.39 2.16 21.54
CA SER A 65 -12.19 0.95 21.78
C SER A 65 -11.39 -0.35 21.64
N ALA A 66 -10.22 -0.31 20.98
CA ALA A 66 -9.34 -1.47 20.76
C ALA A 66 -8.37 -1.73 21.95
N GLN A 67 -8.87 -1.68 23.19
CA GLN A 67 -8.11 -1.94 24.42
C GLN A 67 -7.75 -3.43 24.65
N GLY A 68 -7.55 -4.22 23.59
CA GLY A 68 -7.03 -5.58 23.71
C GLY A 68 -5.54 -5.59 24.09
N ARG A 69 -5.07 -6.65 24.76
CA ARG A 69 -3.62 -6.82 24.98
C ARG A 69 -2.94 -7.06 23.62
N PHE A 70 -1.76 -6.48 23.42
CA PHE A 70 -1.04 -6.44 22.13
C PHE A 70 -0.89 -7.80 21.42
N PHE A 71 -0.83 -8.90 22.18
CA PHE A 71 -0.65 -10.25 21.65
C PHE A 71 -1.91 -11.14 21.74
N GLU A 72 -3.01 -10.62 22.26
CA GLU A 72 -4.22 -11.40 22.47
C GLU A 72 -4.95 -11.59 21.13
N GLY A 73 -5.13 -12.84 20.72
CA GLY A 73 -5.76 -13.18 19.43
C GLY A 73 -4.85 -13.09 18.20
N LEU A 74 -3.53 -13.01 18.38
CA LEU A 74 -2.61 -13.09 17.24
C LEU A 74 -2.70 -14.44 16.54
N THR A 75 -3.13 -14.41 15.30
CA THR A 75 -3.06 -15.53 14.36
C THR A 75 -2.03 -15.25 13.27
N VAL A 76 -1.50 -16.31 12.65
CA VAL A 76 -0.52 -16.22 11.55
C VAL A 76 -1.03 -15.33 10.40
N TRP A 77 -2.35 -15.25 10.19
CA TRP A 77 -2.96 -14.39 9.17
C TRP A 77 -2.66 -12.89 9.37
N HIS A 78 -2.40 -12.44 10.60
CA HIS A 78 -2.02 -11.06 10.88
C HIS A 78 -0.61 -10.70 10.37
N LEU A 79 0.22 -11.70 10.04
CA LEU A 79 1.54 -11.48 9.45
C LEU A 79 1.46 -11.16 7.95
N LEU A 80 0.40 -11.59 7.28
CA LEU A 80 0.27 -11.48 5.83
C LEU A 80 0.30 -10.02 5.33
N PRO A 81 -0.43 -9.06 5.94
CA PRO A 81 -0.34 -7.65 5.54
C PRO A 81 1.08 -7.08 5.70
N GLY A 82 1.79 -7.46 6.76
CA GLY A 82 3.18 -7.05 6.99
C GLY A 82 4.11 -7.56 5.88
N LEU A 83 3.96 -8.83 5.49
CA LEU A 83 4.71 -9.41 4.37
C LEU A 83 4.39 -8.72 3.03
N CYS A 84 3.14 -8.36 2.78
CA CYS A 84 2.78 -7.55 1.60
C CYS A 84 3.49 -6.19 1.61
N GLY A 85 3.59 -5.54 2.77
CA GLY A 85 4.37 -4.30 2.93
C GLY A 85 5.83 -4.46 2.55
N VAL A 86 6.47 -5.57 2.95
CA VAL A 86 7.86 -5.90 2.57
C VAL A 86 7.99 -6.06 1.06
N VAL A 87 7.06 -6.79 0.41
CA VAL A 87 7.04 -6.95 -1.05
C VAL A 87 6.97 -5.61 -1.76
N ILE A 88 6.16 -4.67 -1.27
CA ILE A 88 6.05 -3.33 -1.87
C ILE A 88 7.36 -2.55 -1.70
N VAL A 89 7.91 -2.54 -0.49
CA VAL A 89 9.13 -1.76 -0.16
C VAL A 89 10.36 -2.29 -0.89
N LEU A 90 10.43 -3.60 -1.14
CA LEU A 90 11.50 -4.24 -1.92
C LEU A 90 11.26 -4.17 -3.42
N GLY A 91 10.05 -4.53 -3.85
CA GLY A 91 9.69 -4.74 -5.25
C GLY A 91 9.52 -3.44 -6.03
N MET A 92 8.88 -2.42 -5.44
CA MET A 92 8.62 -1.17 -6.15
C MET A 92 9.91 -0.42 -6.52
N PRO A 93 10.90 -0.24 -5.63
CA PRO A 93 12.16 0.41 -6.01
C PRO A 93 12.92 -0.36 -7.09
N ALA A 94 12.88 -1.69 -7.05
CA ALA A 94 13.49 -2.55 -8.06
C ALA A 94 12.78 -2.43 -9.42
N ALA A 95 11.45 -2.42 -9.43
CA ALA A 95 10.64 -2.21 -10.63
C ALA A 95 10.89 -0.81 -11.22
N VAL A 96 10.82 0.24 -10.39
CA VAL A 96 11.12 1.61 -10.79
C VAL A 96 12.54 1.71 -11.31
N GLY A 97 13.48 0.98 -10.72
CA GLY A 97 14.86 0.77 -11.16
C GLY A 97 15.00 0.39 -12.64
N ARG A 98 14.17 -0.56 -13.08
CA ARG A 98 14.30 -1.24 -14.38
C ARG A 98 13.31 -0.76 -15.44
N LEU A 99 12.09 -0.41 -15.03
CA LEU A 99 10.97 -0.06 -15.92
C LEU A 99 10.67 1.45 -15.91
N GLY A 100 11.29 2.21 -15.00
CA GLY A 100 10.90 3.59 -14.73
C GLY A 100 9.66 3.70 -13.83
N ALA A 101 9.40 4.92 -13.35
CA ALA A 101 8.35 5.17 -12.37
C ALA A 101 6.95 4.95 -12.95
N VAL A 102 6.66 5.52 -14.12
CA VAL A 102 5.33 5.49 -14.74
C VAL A 102 4.89 4.05 -15.03
N GLN A 103 5.71 3.27 -15.73
CA GLN A 103 5.38 1.88 -16.06
C GLN A 103 5.19 1.02 -14.80
N SER A 104 6.04 1.18 -13.78
CA SER A 104 5.94 0.40 -12.54
C SER A 104 4.65 0.68 -11.77
N VAL A 105 4.26 1.95 -11.69
CA VAL A 105 3.06 2.39 -10.96
C VAL A 105 1.79 1.96 -11.69
N LEU A 106 1.79 2.03 -13.02
CA LEU A 106 0.63 1.59 -13.82
C LEU A 106 0.41 0.08 -13.71
N LEU A 107 1.47 -0.72 -13.72
CA LEU A 107 1.38 -2.17 -13.45
C LEU A 107 0.89 -2.45 -12.02
N LEU A 108 1.35 -1.69 -11.03
CA LEU A 108 0.85 -1.79 -9.66
C LEU A 108 -0.64 -1.47 -9.57
N MET A 109 -1.08 -0.37 -10.17
CA MET A 109 -2.49 0.05 -10.17
C MET A 109 -3.38 -1.00 -10.85
N ALA A 110 -2.93 -1.55 -11.98
CA ALA A 110 -3.61 -2.64 -12.67
C ALA A 110 -3.80 -3.87 -11.77
N ALA A 111 -2.73 -4.31 -11.08
CA ALA A 111 -2.81 -5.41 -10.13
C ALA A 111 -3.76 -5.09 -8.97
N GLN A 112 -3.68 -3.88 -8.40
CA GLN A 112 -4.56 -3.44 -7.31
C GLN A 112 -6.04 -3.45 -7.71
N LEU A 113 -6.38 -3.01 -8.92
CA LEU A 113 -7.77 -3.03 -9.42
C LEU A 113 -8.31 -4.47 -9.51
N VAL A 114 -7.56 -5.37 -10.16
CA VAL A 114 -7.97 -6.78 -10.30
C VAL A 114 -8.09 -7.44 -8.93
N THR A 115 -7.07 -7.30 -8.07
CA THR A 115 -7.08 -7.86 -6.72
C THR A 115 -8.23 -7.29 -5.89
N SER A 116 -8.55 -5.99 -6.01
CA SER A 116 -9.68 -5.41 -5.28
C SER A 116 -11.04 -5.97 -5.70
N LEU A 117 -11.25 -6.25 -7.00
CA LEU A 117 -12.49 -6.86 -7.48
C LEU A 117 -12.63 -8.31 -6.97
N VAL A 118 -11.54 -9.07 -7.03
CA VAL A 118 -11.49 -10.45 -6.54
C VAL A 118 -11.73 -10.47 -5.02
N TRP A 119 -11.07 -9.59 -4.28
CA TRP A 119 -11.22 -9.48 -2.83
C TRP A 119 -12.65 -9.12 -2.44
N ASP A 120 -13.24 -8.12 -3.10
CA ASP A 120 -14.61 -7.72 -2.83
C ASP A 120 -15.60 -8.86 -3.09
N ALA A 121 -15.42 -9.61 -4.17
CA ALA A 121 -16.30 -10.71 -4.53
C ALA A 121 -16.15 -11.92 -3.60
N MET A 122 -14.91 -12.29 -3.24
CA MET A 122 -14.61 -13.52 -2.51
C MET A 122 -14.59 -13.36 -0.98
N VAL A 123 -14.19 -12.19 -0.48
CA VAL A 123 -13.96 -11.95 0.95
C VAL A 123 -15.04 -11.04 1.55
N GLU A 124 -15.38 -9.95 0.86
CA GLU A 124 -16.36 -8.96 1.38
C GLU A 124 -17.81 -9.28 0.97
N GLY A 125 -18.03 -10.29 0.11
CA GLY A 125 -19.35 -10.66 -0.42
C GLY A 125 -20.00 -9.57 -1.27
N ARG A 126 -19.21 -8.62 -1.78
CA ARG A 126 -19.68 -7.49 -2.61
C ARG A 126 -19.61 -7.89 -4.08
N PRO A 127 -20.75 -8.01 -4.79
CA PRO A 127 -20.74 -8.49 -6.16
C PRO A 127 -19.97 -7.54 -7.09
N ALA A 128 -19.20 -8.12 -8.00
CA ALA A 128 -18.53 -7.41 -9.08
C ALA A 128 -19.58 -6.98 -10.12
N THR A 129 -20.22 -5.83 -9.89
CA THR A 129 -21.21 -5.29 -10.83
C THR A 129 -20.56 -4.97 -12.18
N LEU A 130 -21.36 -5.04 -13.25
CA LEU A 130 -20.89 -4.72 -14.60
C LEU A 130 -20.22 -3.34 -14.67
N ALA A 131 -20.77 -2.34 -13.96
CA ALA A 131 -20.19 -1.01 -13.89
C ALA A 131 -18.77 -1.00 -13.28
N ARG A 132 -18.51 -1.79 -12.23
CA ARG A 132 -17.19 -1.89 -11.60
C ARG A 132 -16.18 -2.60 -12.49
N VAL A 133 -16.62 -3.64 -13.18
CA VAL A 133 -15.79 -4.37 -14.14
C VAL A 133 -15.41 -3.47 -15.31
N LEU A 134 -16.39 -2.77 -15.89
CA LEU A 134 -16.16 -1.84 -17.00
C LEU A 134 -15.27 -0.66 -16.57
N GLY A 135 -15.52 -0.05 -15.40
CA GLY A 135 -14.69 1.02 -14.87
C GLY A 135 -13.23 0.58 -14.65
N SER A 136 -13.03 -0.63 -14.13
CA SER A 136 -11.70 -1.21 -13.94
C SER A 136 -11.02 -1.52 -15.27
N ALA A 137 -11.77 -2.01 -16.26
CA ALA A 137 -11.26 -2.25 -17.60
C ALA A 137 -10.84 -0.94 -18.29
N VAL A 138 -11.63 0.14 -18.17
CA VAL A 138 -11.28 1.46 -18.70
C VAL A 138 -10.03 2.01 -18.03
N ALA A 139 -9.93 1.91 -16.70
CA ALA A 139 -8.74 2.35 -15.97
C ALA A 139 -7.50 1.53 -16.40
N PHE A 140 -7.64 0.22 -16.57
CA PHE A 140 -6.57 -0.66 -17.05
C PHE A 140 -6.15 -0.33 -18.49
N VAL A 141 -7.10 -0.10 -19.40
CA VAL A 141 -6.81 0.31 -20.79
C VAL A 141 -6.13 1.67 -20.82
N GLY A 142 -6.60 2.65 -20.03
CA GLY A 142 -5.96 3.95 -19.92
C GLY A 142 -4.52 3.85 -19.41
N ALA A 143 -4.29 2.99 -18.40
CA ALA A 143 -2.95 2.67 -17.92
C ALA A 143 -2.08 2.00 -19.00
N ALA A 144 -2.63 1.02 -19.72
CA ALA A 144 -1.93 0.33 -20.80
C ALA A 144 -1.54 1.30 -21.93
N ILE A 145 -2.44 2.21 -22.33
CA ILE A 145 -2.16 3.25 -23.33
C ILE A 145 -1.03 4.16 -22.87
N ALA A 146 -1.03 4.59 -21.60
CA ALA A 146 0.01 5.45 -21.05
C ALA A 146 1.41 4.79 -21.01
N VAL A 147 1.48 3.45 -21.07
CA VAL A 147 2.73 2.68 -21.19
C VAL A 147 3.05 2.32 -22.64
N TRP A 148 2.06 2.33 -23.53
CA TRP A 148 2.20 1.88 -24.91
C TRP A 148 3.03 2.87 -25.72
N LYS A 149 4.36 2.64 -25.69
CA LYS A 149 5.38 3.32 -26.51
C LYS A 149 5.31 4.85 -26.49
N GLY A 150 5.87 5.42 -25.43
CA GLY A 150 6.61 6.68 -25.46
C GLY A 150 8.07 6.39 -25.12
#